data_AF-A0A949NZI8-F1
#
_entry.id   AF-A0A949NZI8-F1
#
_cell.length_a   1.000
_cell.length_b   1.000
_cell.length_c   1.000
_cell.angle_alpha   90.00
_cell.angle_beta   90.00
_cell.angle_gamma   90.00
#
_symmetry.space_group_name_H-M   'P 1'
#
loop_
_entity.id
_entity.type
_entity.pdbx_description
1 polymer ?
#
loop_
_entity_poly.entity_id
_entity_poly.type
_entity_poly.pdbx_seq_one_letter_code
_entity_poly.pdbx_strand_id
1 'polypeptide(L)'
;MKTESKVKKLQKSLTHNWSNAWDKLDDKELEKTLAVSESYKSFLDIGKTEREANDEIIRIAEENGFKPLNYFIESNKSPEQGTKIYANNKGKGVALFVFGKEKLEVGMNIIGSHLDAPRIDLKQFPLYEDSELALLKTHYCL
;
A
#
# COMPACT_ATOMS: atom_id res chain seq x y z
N MET A 1 51.63 19.67 -6.12
CA MET A 1 50.28 19.95 -5.58
C MET A 1 49.31 20.00 -6.76
N LYS A 2 48.53 18.94 -7.00
CA LYS A 2 47.60 18.87 -8.14
C LYS A 2 46.32 19.62 -7.78
N THR A 3 46.16 20.81 -8.34
CA THR A 3 44.94 21.62 -8.25
C THR A 3 43.79 20.82 -8.84
N GLU A 4 42.87 20.31 -8.01
CA GLU A 4 41.64 19.69 -8.51
C GLU A 4 40.90 20.72 -9.37
N SER A 5 40.78 20.43 -10.66
CA SER A 5 40.31 21.40 -11.64
C SER A 5 38.86 21.79 -11.36
N LYS A 6 38.55 23.07 -11.59
CA LYS A 6 37.21 23.68 -11.47
C LYS A 6 36.10 22.81 -12.09
N VAL A 7 36.45 22.07 -13.15
CA VAL A 7 35.59 21.13 -13.89
C VAL A 7 35.12 19.95 -13.02
N LYS A 8 36.00 19.34 -12.22
CA LYS A 8 35.62 18.22 -11.33
C LYS A 8 34.66 18.66 -10.22
N LYS A 9 34.83 19.88 -9.70
CA LYS A 9 33.90 20.46 -8.71
C LYS A 9 32.54 20.78 -9.31
N LEU A 10 32.51 21.31 -10.54
CA LEU A 10 31.27 21.59 -11.28
C LEU A 10 30.52 20.32 -11.67
N GLN A 11 31.25 19.28 -12.09
CA GLN A 11 30.68 17.97 -12.39
C GLN A 11 29.96 17.42 -11.15
N LYS A 12 30.62 17.42 -9.98
CA LYS A 12 30.03 16.90 -8.74
C LYS A 12 28.80 17.69 -8.26
N SER A 13 28.66 18.97 -8.61
CA SER A 13 27.47 19.77 -8.25
C SER A 13 26.32 19.62 -9.23
N LEU A 14 26.61 19.31 -10.50
CA LEU A 14 25.61 19.21 -11.56
C LEU A 14 25.12 17.77 -11.77
N THR A 15 25.92 16.76 -11.41
CA THR A 15 25.53 15.35 -11.54
C THR A 15 24.99 14.80 -10.24
N HIS A 16 23.81 14.18 -10.30
CA HIS A 16 23.29 13.38 -9.19
C HIS A 16 24.14 12.12 -9.02
N ASN A 17 24.78 11.98 -7.87
CA ASN A 17 25.55 10.79 -7.53
C ASN A 17 24.63 9.79 -6.82
N TRP A 18 24.42 8.65 -7.46
CA TRP A 18 23.75 7.50 -6.87
C TRP A 18 24.64 6.92 -5.76
N SER A 19 24.09 6.83 -4.56
CA SER A 19 24.72 6.22 -3.39
C SER A 19 23.75 5.21 -2.81
N ASN A 20 24.27 4.16 -2.19
CA ASN A 20 23.41 3.23 -1.48
C ASN A 20 22.66 3.95 -0.35
N ALA A 21 21.38 3.65 -0.19
CA ALA A 21 20.57 4.16 0.91
C ALA A 21 21.12 3.65 2.26
N TRP A 22 21.62 2.41 2.31
CA TRP A 22 22.20 1.80 3.52
C TRP A 22 23.43 2.55 4.03
N ASP A 23 24.23 3.15 3.15
CA ASP A 23 25.44 3.90 3.53
C ASP A 23 25.14 5.29 4.12
N LYS A 24 23.88 5.75 4.00
CA LYS A 24 23.44 7.10 4.40
C LYS A 24 22.55 7.11 5.63
N LEU A 25 22.03 5.96 6.03
CA LEU A 25 21.13 5.83 7.19
C LEU A 25 21.93 5.98 8.47
N ASP A 26 21.41 6.79 9.40
CA ASP A 26 21.89 6.78 10.78
C ASP A 26 21.31 5.57 11.56
N ASP A 27 21.85 5.29 12.75
CA ASP A 27 21.41 4.15 13.57
C ASP A 27 19.90 4.21 13.94
N LYS A 28 19.34 5.42 14.09
CA LYS A 28 17.91 5.62 14.43
C LYS A 28 17.01 5.43 13.22
N GLU A 29 17.44 5.89 12.05
CA GLU A 29 16.75 5.68 10.79
C GLU A 29 16.78 4.20 10.41
N LEU A 30 17.90 3.52 10.64
CA LEU A 30 18.01 2.07 10.47
C LEU A 30 17.00 1.32 11.35
N GLU A 31 16.90 1.66 12.63
CA GLU A 31 15.92 1.07 13.55
C GLU A 31 14.47 1.28 13.05
N LYS A 32 14.14 2.50 12.60
CA LYS A 32 12.82 2.79 12.01
C LYS A 32 12.54 1.98 10.75
N THR A 33 13.53 1.87 9.85
CA THR A 33 13.40 1.07 8.63
C THR A 33 13.14 -0.39 8.95
N LEU A 34 13.81 -0.95 9.95
CA LEU A 34 13.58 -2.32 10.41
C LEU A 34 12.18 -2.48 11.03
N ALA A 35 11.73 -1.53 11.86
CA ALA A 35 10.40 -1.57 12.45
C ALA A 35 9.28 -1.53 11.38
N VAL A 36 9.44 -0.70 10.34
CA VAL A 36 8.52 -0.67 9.19
C VAL A 36 8.57 -2.00 8.43
N SER A 37 9.75 -2.58 8.26
CA SER A 37 9.91 -3.88 7.58
C SER A 37 9.21 -5.01 8.32
N GLU A 38 9.29 -5.06 9.65
CA GLU A 38 8.58 -6.06 10.46
C GLU A 38 7.05 -5.88 10.41
N SER A 39 6.59 -4.64 10.43
CA SER A 39 5.17 -4.32 10.26
C SER A 39 4.66 -4.73 8.88
N TYR A 40 5.47 -4.50 7.84
CA TYR A 40 5.15 -4.89 6.46
C TYR A 40 5.10 -6.41 6.28
N LYS A 41 6.05 -7.15 6.87
CA LYS A 41 6.01 -8.63 6.86
C LYS A 41 4.73 -9.16 7.52
N SER A 42 4.35 -8.57 8.65
CA SER A 42 3.13 -8.95 9.38
C SER A 42 1.88 -8.71 8.53
N PHE A 43 1.82 -7.56 7.84
CA PHE A 43 0.75 -7.24 6.91
C PHE A 43 0.64 -8.27 5.76
N LEU A 44 1.79 -8.65 5.16
CA LEU A 44 1.81 -9.64 4.09
C LEU A 44 1.40 -11.05 4.53
N ASP A 45 1.66 -11.43 5.78
CA ASP A 45 1.27 -12.76 6.27
C ASP A 45 -0.24 -12.87 6.49
N ILE A 46 -0.90 -11.75 6.84
CA ILE A 46 -2.34 -11.66 7.03
C ILE A 46 -3.07 -11.49 5.69
N GLY A 47 -2.59 -10.61 4.82
CA GLY A 47 -3.25 -10.22 3.57
C GLY A 47 -2.82 -11.02 2.35
N LYS A 48 -3.11 -12.33 2.31
CA LYS A 48 -2.69 -13.22 1.20
C LYS A 48 -3.59 -13.12 -0.03
N THR A 49 -4.84 -12.76 0.17
CA THR A 49 -5.83 -12.51 -0.89
C THR A 49 -6.27 -11.06 -0.91
N GLU A 50 -6.85 -10.62 -2.02
CA GLU A 50 -7.34 -9.25 -2.17
C GLU A 50 -8.39 -8.87 -1.11
N ARG A 51 -9.13 -9.87 -0.61
CA ARG A 51 -10.15 -9.69 0.42
C ARG A 51 -9.54 -9.52 1.80
N GLU A 52 -8.60 -10.40 2.16
CA GLU A 52 -7.91 -10.32 3.45
C GLU A 52 -7.08 -9.03 3.55
N ALA A 53 -6.37 -8.67 2.47
CA ALA A 53 -5.62 -7.42 2.43
C ALA A 53 -6.53 -6.20 2.55
N ASN A 54 -7.70 -6.20 1.90
CA ASN A 54 -8.68 -5.13 2.02
C ASN A 54 -9.18 -4.98 3.46
N ASP A 55 -9.52 -6.08 4.11
CA ASP A 55 -10.05 -6.07 5.48
C ASP A 55 -8.97 -5.63 6.49
N GLU A 56 -7.73 -6.05 6.30
CA GLU A 56 -6.60 -5.62 7.14
C GLU A 56 -6.30 -4.11 6.97
N ILE A 57 -6.37 -3.58 5.74
CA ILE A 57 -6.21 -2.13 5.51
C ILE A 57 -7.33 -1.36 6.22
N ILE A 58 -8.58 -1.84 6.16
CA ILE A 58 -9.70 -1.20 6.86
C ILE A 58 -9.48 -1.24 8.37
N ARG A 59 -9.05 -2.38 8.93
CA ARG A 59 -8.74 -2.51 10.36
C ARG A 59 -7.70 -1.47 10.81
N ILE A 60 -6.57 -1.39 10.08
CA ILE A 60 -5.50 -0.42 10.38
C ILE A 60 -6.01 1.01 10.21
N ALA A 61 -6.83 1.29 9.19
CA ALA A 61 -7.39 2.60 8.95
C ALA A 61 -8.33 3.03 10.10
N GLU A 62 -9.21 2.15 10.55
CA GLU A 62 -10.13 2.43 11.66
C GLU A 62 -9.37 2.69 12.98
N GLU A 63 -8.31 1.92 13.27
CA GLU A 63 -7.41 2.17 14.40
C GLU A 63 -6.74 3.55 14.33
N ASN A 64 -6.50 4.06 13.13
CA ASN A 64 -5.93 5.39 12.88
C ASN A 64 -6.98 6.52 12.78
N GLY A 65 -8.24 6.22 13.13
CA GLY A 65 -9.35 7.17 13.19
C GLY A 65 -10.03 7.45 11.85
N PHE A 66 -9.84 6.60 10.84
CA PHE A 66 -10.63 6.68 9.61
C PHE A 66 -12.06 6.20 9.85
N LYS A 67 -13.01 6.80 9.13
CA LYS A 67 -14.43 6.44 9.20
C LYS A 67 -14.98 6.06 7.83
N PRO A 68 -15.96 5.14 7.75
CA PRO A 68 -16.54 4.74 6.49
C PRO A 68 -17.28 5.90 5.83
N LEU A 69 -17.16 6.04 4.51
CA LEU A 69 -17.84 7.07 3.72
C LEU A 69 -19.38 7.02 3.91
N ASN A 70 -19.94 5.81 4.03
CA ASN A 70 -21.38 5.62 4.24
C ASN A 70 -21.89 6.33 5.50
N TYR A 71 -21.08 6.41 6.56
CA TYR A 71 -21.44 7.12 7.78
C TYR A 71 -21.75 8.61 7.53
N PHE A 72 -20.98 9.27 6.65
CA PHE A 72 -21.16 10.68 6.31
C PHE A 72 -22.35 10.92 5.39
N ILE A 73 -22.57 9.98 4.45
CA ILE A 73 -23.72 10.02 3.53
C ILE A 73 -25.02 9.87 4.33
N GLU A 74 -25.10 8.87 5.21
CA GLU A 74 -26.29 8.62 6.05
C GLU A 74 -26.53 9.74 7.06
N SER A 75 -25.46 10.31 7.63
CA SER A 75 -25.56 11.41 8.60
C SER A 75 -25.81 12.78 7.95
N ASN A 76 -25.82 12.86 6.61
CA ASN A 76 -25.87 14.11 5.83
C ASN A 76 -24.82 15.14 6.31
N LYS A 77 -23.62 14.67 6.68
CA LYS A 77 -22.52 15.48 7.20
C LYS A 77 -21.44 15.64 6.15
N SER A 78 -21.07 16.88 5.87
CA SER A 78 -19.89 17.16 5.05
C SER A 78 -18.61 16.95 5.89
N PRO A 79 -17.62 16.20 5.40
CA PRO A 79 -16.35 16.04 6.09
C PRO A 79 -15.62 17.37 6.20
N GLU A 80 -15.15 17.69 7.40
CA GLU A 80 -14.36 18.89 7.68
C GLU A 80 -12.88 18.67 7.38
N GLN A 81 -12.10 19.75 7.38
CA GLN A 81 -10.66 19.69 7.23
C GLN A 81 -10.03 18.74 8.25
N GLY A 82 -9.12 17.86 7.80
CA GLY A 82 -8.45 16.87 8.64
C GLY A 82 -9.26 15.59 8.87
N THR A 83 -10.50 15.52 8.37
CA THR A 83 -11.31 14.30 8.43
C THR A 83 -10.65 13.20 7.60
N LYS A 84 -10.55 12.01 8.19
CA LYS A 84 -10.06 10.80 7.54
C LYS A 84 -11.24 9.91 7.19
N ILE A 85 -11.43 9.61 5.91
CA ILE A 85 -12.52 8.76 5.44
C ILE A 85 -11.97 7.60 4.63
N TYR A 86 -12.69 6.48 4.62
CA TYR A 86 -12.38 5.37 3.73
C TYR A 86 -13.64 4.90 3.00
N ALA A 87 -13.47 4.37 1.79
CA ALA A 87 -14.51 3.73 1.01
C ALA A 87 -14.09 2.30 0.68
N ASN A 88 -14.98 1.33 0.93
CA ASN A 88 -14.77 -0.07 0.60
C ASN A 88 -15.56 -0.43 -0.67
N ASN A 89 -14.86 -0.95 -1.69
CA ASN A 89 -15.44 -1.46 -2.91
C ASN A 89 -15.61 -2.99 -2.83
N LYS A 90 -16.72 -3.43 -2.21
CA LYS A 90 -17.13 -4.85 -2.14
C LYS A 90 -16.06 -5.81 -1.59
N GLY A 91 -15.20 -5.33 -0.70
CA GLY A 91 -14.15 -6.16 -0.10
C GLY A 91 -13.00 -6.49 -1.04
N LYS A 92 -12.85 -5.79 -2.17
CA LYS A 92 -11.79 -6.03 -3.16
C LYS A 92 -10.94 -4.80 -3.47
N GLY A 93 -11.22 -3.69 -2.80
CA GLY A 93 -10.53 -2.44 -3.03
C GLY A 93 -10.95 -1.42 -2.00
N VAL A 94 -9.98 -0.63 -1.55
CA VAL A 94 -10.18 0.39 -0.53
C VAL A 94 -9.60 1.71 -1.03
N ALA A 95 -10.34 2.79 -0.84
CA ALA A 95 -9.89 4.13 -1.10
C ALA A 95 -9.85 4.91 0.21
N LEU A 96 -8.68 5.43 0.57
CA LEU A 96 -8.45 6.22 1.78
C LEU A 96 -8.31 7.69 1.39
N PHE A 97 -9.02 8.57 2.09
CA PHE A 97 -8.94 10.01 1.85
C PHE A 97 -8.70 10.77 3.15
N VAL A 98 -7.87 11.80 3.05
CA VAL A 98 -7.60 12.76 4.14
C VAL A 98 -7.92 14.14 3.62
N PHE A 99 -8.90 14.82 4.22
CA PHE A 99 -9.33 16.14 3.77
C PHE A 99 -8.28 17.20 4.14
N GLY A 100 -7.77 17.89 3.12
CA GLY A 100 -6.84 19.01 3.28
C GLY A 100 -7.53 20.33 3.61
N LYS A 101 -6.72 21.40 3.69
CA LYS A 101 -7.17 22.79 3.86
C LYS A 101 -7.80 23.36 2.59
N GLU A 102 -7.30 22.92 1.44
CA GLU A 102 -7.69 23.44 0.14
C GLU A 102 -8.95 22.74 -0.37
N LYS A 103 -9.72 23.44 -1.20
CA LYS A 103 -10.88 22.86 -1.86
C LYS A 103 -10.43 21.76 -2.82
N LEU A 104 -11.25 20.71 -2.98
CA LEU A 104 -11.00 19.61 -3.93
C LEU A 104 -10.79 20.09 -5.37
N GLU A 105 -11.32 21.26 -5.73
CA GLU A 105 -11.16 21.90 -7.04
C GLU A 105 -9.70 22.26 -7.37
N VAL A 106 -8.87 22.51 -6.35
CA VAL A 106 -7.45 22.87 -6.54
C VAL A 106 -6.64 21.64 -6.95
N GLY A 107 -7.09 20.46 -6.55
CA GLY A 107 -6.48 19.17 -6.89
C GLY A 107 -6.39 18.23 -5.71
N MET A 108 -5.88 17.03 -5.98
CA MET A 108 -5.65 15.99 -4.98
C MET A 108 -4.37 15.20 -5.29
N ASN A 109 -3.69 14.76 -4.24
CA ASN A 109 -2.54 13.86 -4.36
C ASN A 109 -3.04 12.42 -4.28
N ILE A 110 -2.95 11.69 -5.39
CA ILE A 110 -3.46 10.31 -5.49
C ILE A 110 -2.28 9.35 -5.54
N ILE A 111 -2.32 8.35 -4.65
CA ILE A 111 -1.43 7.19 -4.69
C ILE A 111 -2.31 5.98 -5.02
N GLY A 112 -2.08 5.39 -6.18
CA GLY A 112 -2.74 4.17 -6.62
C GLY A 112 -1.80 2.97 -6.51
N SER A 113 -2.30 1.88 -5.97
CA SER A 113 -1.64 0.57 -5.97
C SER A 113 -2.68 -0.52 -6.22
N HIS A 114 -2.23 -1.70 -6.59
CA HIS A 114 -3.08 -2.86 -6.83
C HIS A 114 -2.85 -3.87 -5.69
N LEU A 115 -3.94 -4.50 -5.22
CA LEU A 115 -3.94 -5.41 -4.06
C LEU A 115 -4.05 -6.87 -4.47
N ASP A 116 -4.30 -7.13 -5.75
CA ASP A 116 -4.34 -8.45 -6.33
C ASP A 116 -2.92 -9.00 -6.55
N ALA A 117 -2.78 -10.29 -6.24
CA ALA A 117 -1.57 -11.05 -6.46
C ALA A 117 -1.91 -12.31 -7.28
N PRO A 118 -0.97 -12.81 -8.11
CA PRO A 118 -1.16 -14.05 -8.85
C PRO A 118 -1.50 -15.20 -7.91
N ARG A 119 -2.56 -15.94 -8.23
CA ARG A 119 -3.05 -17.04 -7.39
C ARG A 119 -3.68 -18.18 -8.18
N ILE A 120 -3.93 -19.27 -7.47
CA ILE A 120 -4.57 -20.46 -7.98
C ILE A 120 -5.99 -20.49 -7.43
N ASP A 121 -6.98 -20.28 -8.30
CA ASP A 121 -8.39 -20.34 -7.94
C ASP A 121 -9.00 -21.70 -8.30
N LEU A 122 -10.06 -22.09 -7.60
CA LEU A 122 -10.80 -23.30 -7.91
C LEU A 122 -11.79 -23.05 -9.07
N LYS A 123 -11.96 -24.05 -9.95
CA LYS A 123 -13.02 -24.00 -10.97
C LYS A 123 -14.42 -24.08 -10.32
N GLN A 124 -15.45 -23.69 -11.07
CA GLN A 124 -16.85 -23.74 -10.61
C GLN A 124 -17.28 -25.13 -10.10
N PHE A 125 -16.84 -26.20 -10.77
CA PHE A 125 -17.01 -27.59 -10.33
C PHE A 125 -15.62 -28.20 -10.08
N PRO A 126 -15.01 -27.96 -8.91
CA PRO A 126 -13.61 -28.28 -8.70
C PRO A 126 -13.39 -29.73 -8.24
N LEU A 127 -14.32 -30.29 -7.47
CA LEU A 127 -14.16 -31.61 -6.87
C LEU A 127 -14.28 -32.73 -7.92
N TYR A 128 -13.28 -33.59 -7.99
CA TYR A 128 -13.31 -34.83 -8.76
C TYR A 128 -12.46 -35.90 -8.08
N GLU A 129 -12.66 -37.15 -8.46
CA GLU A 129 -11.86 -38.27 -7.99
C GLU A 129 -11.00 -38.79 -9.14
N ASP A 130 -9.73 -39.07 -8.86
CA ASP A 130 -8.82 -39.77 -9.76
C ASP A 130 -7.85 -40.61 -8.94
N SER A 131 -7.61 -41.85 -9.36
CA SER A 131 -6.70 -42.78 -8.67
C SER A 131 -7.01 -42.95 -7.16
N GLU A 132 -8.30 -43.06 -6.80
CA GLU A 132 -8.79 -43.16 -5.41
C GLU A 132 -8.44 -41.95 -4.52
N LEU A 133 -8.07 -40.81 -5.12
CA LEU A 133 -7.81 -39.54 -4.43
C LEU A 133 -8.83 -38.48 -4.83
N ALA A 134 -9.34 -37.74 -3.84
CA ALA A 134 -10.15 -36.54 -4.08
C ALA A 134 -9.25 -35.36 -4.46
N LEU A 135 -9.42 -34.83 -5.67
CA LEU A 135 -8.66 -33.73 -6.24
C LEU A 135 -9.54 -32.51 -6.51
N LEU A 136 -8.91 -31.34 -6.59
CA LEU A 136 -9.56 -30.05 -6.86
C LEU A 136 -9.02 -29.44 -8.15
N LYS A 137 -9.88 -29.25 -9.15
CA LYS A 137 -9.53 -28.56 -10.40
C LYS A 137 -9.29 -27.09 -10.14
N THR A 138 -8.13 -26.62 -10.58
CA THR A 138 -7.71 -25.23 -10.44
C THR A 138 -7.72 -24.49 -11.76
N HIS A 139 -7.69 -23.17 -11.69
CA HIS A 139 -7.48 -22.24 -12.79
C HIS A 139 -6.52 -21.15 -12.31
N TYR A 140 -5.53 -20.83 -13.14
CA TYR A 140 -4.60 -19.75 -12.83
C TYR A 140 -5.30 -18.40 -13.04
N CYS A 141 -5.45 -17.63 -11.97
CA CYS A 141 -5.98 -16.27 -12.08
C CYS A 141 -4.82 -15.31 -12.27
N LEU A 142 -4.75 -14.71 -13.46
CA LEU A 142 -4.05 -13.45 -13.72
C LEU A 142 -4.96 -12.29 -13.37
#